data_AF-A0A8J2QWV3-F1
#
_entry.id   AF-A0A8J2QWV3-F1
#
_cell.length_a   1.000
_cell.length_b   1.000
_cell.length_c   1.000
_cell.angle_alpha   90.00
_cell.angle_beta   90.00
_cell.angle_gamma   90.00
#
_symmetry.space_group_name_H-M   'P 1'
#
loop_
_entity.id
_entity.type
_entity.pdbx_description
1 polymer ?
#
loop_
_entity_poly.entity_id
_entity_poly.type
_entity_poly.pdbx_seq_one_letter_code
_entity_poly.pdbx_strand_id
1 'polypeptide(L)'
;MSNDTEEPAEVLEDASELILNLSRELRDLYDFRDLFFENHPYEMAPEKNKRVEEKKQKLVEKFENIDVDTQIPFPFRAEFLYLKGRCYNISSVYDPQAAQCLSKAVKLNPNLVSAWNELGECYLKNMNVKEAKNSFEGALKHERNRVALRCLSIILRQESTGSASEAKSAILASVVMAKEAVAQDTKDGISWTVLGNAYLCQFFMVKQDPATLKLCMSAYKQAWSDPKARGQPDLYYNKGVALKYEEQYDEALEMFRTAMQLDPGWAPAIRELTALKAHLQAATTLVRTKGRIKAKRLANMVRSIDQRMLGDYLPQNFQIFGNRKDVLLEHVTLDKLQEGSNENKVILGRVVGSIHHENCVPFTFALTDESMQCVLVSVYNWAEGRGPVVGDAVALPEPNIQHHKGTHDDLEYEFKSIRVNNPLYLLINGKRVNFCQFACTRVKSTYEIH
;
A
#
# COMPACT_ATOMS: atom_id res chain seq x y z
N MET A 1 67.16 -13.94 8.43
CA MET A 1 66.58 -14.55 7.22
C MET A 1 65.67 -15.68 7.68
N SER A 2 64.41 -15.34 7.96
CA SER A 2 63.32 -16.32 8.06
C SER A 2 62.68 -16.34 6.68
N ASN A 3 62.93 -17.41 5.93
CA ASN A 3 62.18 -17.72 4.72
C ASN A 3 60.80 -18.21 5.17
N ASP A 4 59.85 -17.29 5.30
CA ASP A 4 58.43 -17.65 5.24
C ASP A 4 58.12 -17.90 3.76
N THR A 5 58.34 -19.13 3.33
CA THR A 5 57.73 -19.65 2.10
C THR A 5 56.25 -19.80 2.37
N GLU A 6 55.47 -18.75 2.08
CA GLU A 6 54.05 -18.91 1.77
C GLU A 6 53.97 -19.87 0.58
N GLU A 7 53.51 -21.09 0.82
CA GLU A 7 53.10 -21.99 -0.26
C GLU A 7 52.10 -21.21 -1.13
N PRO A 8 52.32 -21.10 -2.45
CA PRO A 8 51.37 -20.40 -3.31
C PRO A 8 50.05 -21.15 -3.21
N ALA A 9 49.03 -20.49 -2.66
CA ALA A 9 47.70 -21.07 -2.55
C ALA A 9 47.29 -21.61 -3.92
N GLU A 10 47.04 -22.92 -3.98
CA GLU A 10 46.70 -23.61 -5.23
C GLU A 10 45.43 -22.98 -5.81
N VAL A 11 45.52 -22.55 -7.07
CA VAL A 11 44.35 -22.08 -7.82
C VAL A 11 43.42 -23.27 -7.99
N LEU A 12 42.15 -23.10 -7.65
CA LEU A 12 41.17 -24.18 -7.75
C LEU A 12 40.95 -24.53 -9.22
N GLU A 13 41.43 -25.70 -9.64
CA GLU A 13 41.37 -26.18 -11.04
C GLU A 13 39.91 -26.27 -11.54
N ASP A 14 38.97 -26.58 -10.65
CA ASP A 14 37.53 -26.71 -10.94
C ASP A 14 36.69 -25.49 -10.49
N ALA A 15 37.25 -24.28 -10.59
CA ALA A 15 36.56 -23.04 -10.16
C ALA A 15 35.17 -22.86 -10.80
N SER A 16 34.97 -23.32 -12.04
CA SER A 16 33.67 -23.25 -12.72
C SER A 16 32.61 -24.14 -12.07
N GLU A 17 32.98 -25.36 -11.65
CA GLU A 17 32.05 -26.28 -11.00
C GLU A 17 31.73 -25.80 -9.58
N LEU A 18 32.73 -25.29 -8.88
CA LEU A 18 32.55 -24.65 -7.57
C LEU A 18 31.54 -23.51 -7.62
N ILE A 19 31.69 -22.58 -8.57
CA ILE A 19 30.76 -21.45 -8.74
C ILE A 19 29.36 -21.91 -9.08
N LEU A 20 29.22 -22.92 -9.94
CA LEU A 20 27.93 -23.51 -10.26
C LEU A 20 27.25 -24.11 -9.01
N ASN A 21 28.01 -24.84 -8.19
CA ASN A 21 27.52 -25.42 -6.94
C ASN A 21 27.11 -24.35 -5.93
N LEU A 22 27.93 -23.32 -5.72
CA LEU A 22 27.60 -22.18 -4.84
C LEU A 22 26.36 -21.42 -5.34
N SER A 23 26.23 -21.24 -6.65
CA SER A 23 25.07 -20.60 -7.28
C SER A 23 23.78 -21.41 -7.07
N ARG A 24 23.86 -22.74 -7.15
CA ARG A 24 22.72 -23.63 -6.85
C ARG A 24 22.32 -23.55 -5.38
N GLU A 25 23.28 -23.68 -4.46
CA GLU A 25 22.99 -23.60 -3.02
C GLU A 25 22.41 -22.23 -2.63
N LEU A 26 22.92 -21.15 -3.22
CA LEU A 26 22.38 -19.81 -3.00
C LEU A 26 20.95 -19.70 -3.54
N ARG A 27 20.65 -20.28 -4.70
CA ARG A 27 19.29 -20.32 -5.25
C ARG A 27 18.35 -21.06 -4.32
N ASP A 28 18.74 -22.24 -3.83
CA ASP A 28 17.94 -23.02 -2.89
C ASP A 28 17.68 -22.26 -1.59
N LEU A 29 18.66 -21.46 -1.13
CA LEU A 29 18.51 -20.59 0.03
C LEU A 29 17.49 -19.46 -0.22
N TYR A 30 17.54 -18.80 -1.39
CA TYR A 30 16.54 -17.78 -1.77
C TYR A 30 15.15 -18.37 -1.98
N ASP A 31 15.04 -19.54 -2.64
CA ASP A 31 13.75 -20.20 -2.82
C ASP A 31 13.16 -20.65 -1.47
N PHE A 32 14.00 -21.10 -0.52
CA PHE A 32 13.57 -21.37 0.85
C PHE A 32 12.99 -20.11 1.54
N ARG A 33 13.62 -18.94 1.35
CA ARG A 33 13.14 -17.66 1.91
C ARG A 33 11.84 -17.20 1.23
N ASP A 34 11.83 -17.18 -0.09
CA ASP A 34 10.75 -16.61 -0.91
C ASP A 34 9.49 -17.48 -0.88
N LEU A 35 9.66 -18.80 -0.84
CA LEU A 35 8.58 -19.79 -0.83
C LEU A 35 8.35 -20.39 0.57
N PHE A 36 8.81 -19.69 1.62
CA PHE A 36 8.72 -20.19 3.00
C PHE A 36 7.29 -20.61 3.36
N PHE A 37 6.30 -19.76 3.05
CA PHE A 37 4.89 -19.97 3.40
C PHE A 37 4.12 -20.89 2.44
N GLU A 38 4.74 -21.36 1.36
CA GLU A 38 4.18 -22.48 0.58
C GLU A 38 4.43 -23.83 1.27
N ASN A 39 5.48 -23.89 2.09
CA ASN A 39 5.97 -25.13 2.70
C ASN A 39 5.87 -25.13 4.24
N HIS A 40 5.48 -24.01 4.84
CA HIS A 40 5.36 -23.85 6.29
C HIS A 40 4.10 -23.04 6.61
N PRO A 41 3.39 -23.37 7.70
CA PRO A 41 2.19 -22.65 8.11
C PRO A 41 2.55 -21.27 8.71
N TYR A 42 1.57 -20.36 8.77
CA TYR A 42 1.80 -18.97 9.19
C TYR A 42 2.29 -18.83 10.64
N GLU A 43 1.99 -19.78 11.51
CA GLU A 43 2.50 -19.82 12.89
C GLU A 43 4.02 -19.87 12.97
N MET A 44 4.69 -20.32 11.90
CA MET A 44 6.15 -20.36 11.79
C MET A 44 6.76 -19.04 11.29
N ALA A 45 5.96 -18.00 11.01
CA ALA A 45 6.47 -16.70 10.57
C ALA A 45 7.55 -16.10 11.50
N PRO A 46 7.44 -16.15 12.85
CA PRO A 46 8.49 -15.65 13.75
C PRO A 46 9.83 -16.38 13.61
N GLU A 47 9.82 -17.65 13.16
CA GLU A 47 11.03 -18.45 12.97
C GLU A 47 11.67 -18.29 11.59
N LYS A 48 10.95 -17.72 10.61
CA LYS A 48 11.39 -17.62 9.21
C LYS A 48 12.78 -17.00 9.11
N ASN A 49 12.96 -15.80 9.66
CA ASN A 49 14.21 -15.06 9.55
C ASN A 49 15.37 -15.77 10.25
N LYS A 50 15.11 -16.40 11.40
CA LYS A 50 16.11 -17.21 12.13
C LYS A 50 16.58 -18.39 11.28
N ARG A 51 15.66 -19.14 10.66
CA ARG A 51 15.98 -20.31 9.83
C ARG A 51 16.72 -19.92 8.54
N VAL A 52 16.36 -18.78 7.95
CA VAL A 52 17.09 -18.21 6.80
C VAL A 52 18.52 -17.86 7.21
N GLU A 53 18.71 -17.22 8.35
CA GLU A 53 20.05 -16.86 8.85
C GLU A 53 20.90 -18.10 9.18
N GLU A 54 20.32 -19.14 9.78
CA GLU A 54 21.02 -20.42 10.05
C GLU A 54 21.51 -21.09 8.76
N LYS A 55 20.72 -21.06 7.68
CA LYS A 55 21.13 -21.59 6.38
C LYS A 55 22.15 -20.68 5.68
N LYS A 56 21.96 -19.36 5.77
CA LYS A 56 22.89 -18.34 5.27
C LYS A 56 24.27 -18.53 5.89
N GLN A 57 24.37 -18.72 7.21
CA GLN A 57 25.64 -18.85 7.92
C GLN A 57 26.50 -20.00 7.37
N LYS A 58 25.88 -21.16 7.09
CA LYS A 58 26.57 -22.32 6.49
C LYS A 58 27.15 -22.02 5.11
N LEU A 59 26.42 -21.23 4.31
CA LEU A 59 26.86 -20.85 2.96
C LEU A 59 27.93 -19.74 3.02
N VAL A 60 27.80 -18.80 3.95
CA VAL A 60 28.81 -17.77 4.23
C VAL A 60 30.14 -18.42 4.63
N GLU A 61 30.13 -19.43 5.51
CA GLU A 61 31.34 -20.17 5.89
C GLU A 61 32.05 -20.76 4.67
N LYS A 62 31.32 -21.31 3.70
CA LYS A 62 31.91 -21.79 2.43
C LYS A 62 32.55 -20.66 1.63
N PHE A 63 31.89 -19.50 1.53
CA PHE A 63 32.41 -18.33 0.83
C PHE A 63 33.61 -17.67 1.53
N GLU A 64 33.73 -17.79 2.86
CA GLU A 64 34.85 -17.24 3.65
C GLU A 64 36.08 -18.15 3.63
N ASN A 65 35.90 -19.47 3.49
CA ASN A 65 37.01 -20.42 3.38
C ASN A 65 37.76 -20.34 2.03
N ILE A 66 37.25 -19.55 1.07
CA ILE A 66 37.83 -19.39 -0.26
C ILE A 66 38.39 -17.98 -0.38
N ASP A 67 39.70 -17.87 -0.55
CA ASP A 67 40.35 -16.60 -0.88
C ASP A 67 40.18 -16.31 -2.37
N VAL A 68 39.38 -15.29 -2.68
CA VAL A 68 39.07 -14.89 -4.06
C VAL A 68 40.30 -14.41 -4.84
N ASP A 69 41.27 -13.80 -4.17
CA ASP A 69 42.41 -13.16 -4.85
C ASP A 69 43.53 -14.16 -5.19
N THR A 70 43.55 -15.30 -4.50
CA THR A 70 44.55 -16.35 -4.69
C THR A 70 43.96 -17.63 -5.30
N GLN A 71 42.82 -18.11 -4.83
CA GLN A 71 42.25 -19.41 -5.22
C GLN A 71 41.31 -19.35 -6.43
N ILE A 72 40.68 -18.19 -6.70
CA ILE A 72 39.71 -18.05 -7.82
C ILE A 72 40.39 -17.43 -9.05
N PRO A 73 40.35 -18.08 -10.23
CA PRO A 73 40.87 -17.52 -11.47
C PRO A 73 40.18 -16.19 -11.83
N PHE A 74 40.95 -15.25 -12.38
CA PHE A 74 40.48 -13.88 -12.66
C PHE A 74 39.12 -13.80 -13.40
N PRO A 75 38.83 -14.59 -14.45
CA PRO A 75 37.55 -14.52 -15.17
C PRO A 75 36.31 -14.82 -14.29
N PHE A 76 36.50 -15.57 -13.22
CA PHE A 76 35.44 -16.05 -12.34
C PHE A 76 35.26 -15.20 -11.07
N ARG A 77 36.21 -14.30 -10.76
CA ARG A 77 36.19 -13.49 -9.53
C ARG A 77 34.97 -12.60 -9.41
N ALA A 78 34.54 -11.99 -10.52
CA ALA A 78 33.37 -11.10 -10.51
C ALA A 78 32.09 -11.86 -10.15
N GLU A 79 31.90 -13.05 -10.73
CA GLU A 79 30.75 -13.91 -10.45
C GLU A 79 30.80 -14.45 -9.01
N PHE A 80 31.97 -14.92 -8.55
CA PHE A 80 32.16 -15.36 -7.17
C PHE A 80 31.83 -14.25 -6.16
N LEU A 81 32.34 -13.04 -6.35
CA LEU A 81 32.06 -11.88 -5.50
C LEU A 81 30.59 -11.46 -5.55
N TYR A 82 29.95 -11.57 -6.70
CA TYR A 82 28.52 -11.37 -6.83
C TYR A 82 27.73 -12.36 -5.97
N LEU A 83 28.01 -13.66 -6.09
CA LEU A 83 27.32 -14.70 -5.32
C LEU A 83 27.56 -14.54 -3.82
N LYS A 84 28.80 -14.25 -3.42
CA LYS A 84 29.16 -13.97 -2.02
C LYS A 84 28.41 -12.75 -1.48
N GLY A 85 28.43 -11.65 -2.22
CA GLY A 85 27.72 -10.43 -1.84
C GLY A 85 26.20 -10.61 -1.76
N ARG A 86 25.63 -11.37 -2.68
CA ARG A 86 24.21 -11.75 -2.68
C ARG A 86 23.86 -12.66 -1.50
N CYS A 87 24.74 -13.58 -1.11
CA CYS A 87 24.56 -14.39 0.10
C CYS A 87 24.49 -13.52 1.37
N TYR A 88 25.35 -12.51 1.49
CA TYR A 88 25.26 -11.52 2.58
C TYR A 88 23.96 -10.73 2.52
N ASN A 89 23.52 -10.35 1.32
CA ASN A 89 22.33 -9.54 1.06
C ASN A 89 21.00 -10.29 1.20
N ILE A 90 20.94 -11.53 1.70
CA ILE A 90 19.66 -12.25 1.76
C ILE A 90 18.70 -11.72 2.84
N SER A 91 19.23 -11.22 3.95
CA SER A 91 18.44 -10.69 5.06
C SER A 91 17.90 -9.30 4.73
N SER A 92 16.78 -8.90 5.33
CA SER A 92 16.23 -7.54 5.19
C SER A 92 17.10 -6.46 5.83
N VAL A 93 18.01 -6.86 6.74
CA VAL A 93 18.96 -5.97 7.40
C VAL A 93 20.16 -5.68 6.49
N TYR A 94 20.61 -4.43 6.47
CA TYR A 94 21.80 -4.03 5.73
C TYR A 94 23.06 -4.73 6.26
N ASP A 95 23.84 -5.29 5.33
CA ASP A 95 25.14 -5.89 5.59
C ASP A 95 26.23 -5.16 4.77
N PRO A 96 27.21 -4.51 5.40
CA PRO A 96 28.27 -3.81 4.68
C PRO A 96 29.18 -4.75 3.88
N GLN A 97 29.30 -6.03 4.28
CA GLN A 97 30.08 -7.03 3.54
C GLN A 97 29.45 -7.31 2.16
N ALA A 98 28.12 -7.29 2.07
CA ALA A 98 27.40 -7.39 0.80
C ALA A 98 27.81 -6.25 -0.14
N ALA A 99 27.69 -5.00 0.31
CA ALA A 99 28.03 -3.82 -0.49
C ALA A 99 29.49 -3.84 -0.96
N GLN A 100 30.42 -4.27 -0.11
CA GLN A 100 31.84 -4.38 -0.46
C GLN A 100 32.08 -5.41 -1.56
N CYS A 101 31.52 -6.62 -1.43
CA CYS A 101 31.66 -7.69 -2.42
C CYS A 101 31.03 -7.28 -3.76
N LEU A 102 29.80 -6.76 -3.73
CA LEU A 102 29.05 -6.35 -4.90
C LEU A 102 29.71 -5.16 -5.63
N SER A 103 30.24 -4.19 -4.88
CA SER A 103 31.01 -3.06 -5.45
C SER A 103 32.28 -3.52 -6.16
N LYS A 104 32.96 -4.55 -5.64
CA LYS A 104 34.11 -5.15 -6.33
C LYS A 104 33.66 -5.93 -7.57
N ALA A 105 32.57 -6.69 -7.49
CA ALA A 105 32.03 -7.47 -8.60
C ALA A 105 31.72 -6.59 -9.83
N VAL A 106 31.01 -5.46 -9.63
CA VAL A 106 30.68 -4.54 -10.73
C VAL A 106 31.89 -3.80 -11.30
N LYS A 107 32.97 -3.63 -10.52
CA LYS A 107 34.23 -3.05 -11.01
C LYS A 107 35.02 -4.04 -11.86
N LEU A 108 35.03 -5.31 -11.47
CA LEU A 108 35.70 -6.38 -12.24
C LEU A 108 34.94 -6.73 -13.52
N ASN A 109 33.61 -6.73 -13.46
CA ASN A 109 32.75 -6.93 -14.62
C ASN A 109 31.57 -5.95 -14.61
N PRO A 110 31.69 -4.79 -15.27
CA PRO A 110 30.61 -3.81 -15.37
C PRO A 110 29.35 -4.33 -16.09
N ASN A 111 29.48 -5.35 -16.95
CA ASN A 111 28.36 -5.94 -17.67
C ASN A 111 27.55 -6.94 -16.82
N LEU A 112 27.96 -7.22 -15.58
CA LEU A 112 27.26 -8.12 -14.67
C LEU A 112 26.03 -7.44 -14.06
N VAL A 113 24.92 -7.41 -14.82
CA VAL A 113 23.65 -6.74 -14.50
C VAL A 113 23.08 -7.20 -13.15
N SER A 114 23.19 -8.49 -12.84
CA SER A 114 22.74 -9.05 -11.56
C SER A 114 23.49 -8.47 -10.36
N ALA A 115 24.77 -8.16 -10.48
CA ALA A 115 25.55 -7.54 -9.42
C ALA A 115 25.15 -6.07 -9.20
N TRP A 116 24.85 -5.33 -10.27
CA TRP A 116 24.29 -3.98 -10.15
C TRP A 116 22.94 -3.96 -9.44
N ASN A 117 22.05 -4.91 -9.77
CA ASN A 117 20.75 -5.03 -9.14
C ASN A 117 20.87 -5.33 -7.64
N GLU A 118 21.66 -6.35 -7.27
CA GLU A 118 21.89 -6.70 -5.86
C GLU A 118 22.57 -5.55 -5.09
N LEU A 119 23.51 -4.84 -5.72
CA LEU A 119 24.14 -3.66 -5.12
C LEU A 119 23.11 -2.55 -4.84
N GLY A 120 22.20 -2.33 -5.79
CA GLY A 120 21.10 -1.38 -5.63
C GLY A 120 20.16 -1.76 -4.48
N GLU A 121 19.76 -3.03 -4.39
CA GLU A 121 18.94 -3.53 -3.27
C GLU A 121 19.65 -3.41 -1.92
N CYS A 122 20.94 -3.71 -1.89
CA CYS A 122 21.77 -3.52 -0.70
C CYS A 122 21.79 -2.06 -0.22
N TYR A 123 21.94 -1.10 -1.15
CA TYR A 123 21.89 0.32 -0.81
C TYR A 123 20.51 0.79 -0.34
N LEU A 124 19.42 0.23 -0.86
CA LEU A 124 18.08 0.54 -0.37
C LEU A 124 17.90 0.09 1.09
N LYS A 125 18.45 -1.07 1.49
CA LYS A 125 18.45 -1.50 2.90
C LYS A 125 19.23 -0.56 3.81
N ASN A 126 20.26 0.09 3.28
CA ASN A 126 21.01 1.14 3.96
C ASN A 126 20.34 2.53 3.90
N MET A 127 19.10 2.62 3.38
CA MET A 127 18.39 3.88 3.12
C MET A 127 19.15 4.86 2.21
N ASN A 128 20.18 4.40 1.49
CA ASN A 128 20.97 5.19 0.56
C ASN A 128 20.32 5.16 -0.83
N VAL A 129 19.16 5.82 -0.95
CA VAL A 129 18.33 5.80 -2.15
C VAL A 129 19.06 6.34 -3.38
N LYS A 130 19.95 7.32 -3.20
CA LYS A 130 20.75 7.90 -4.28
C LYS A 130 21.68 6.87 -4.92
N GLU A 131 22.47 6.15 -4.12
CA GLU A 131 23.38 5.13 -4.65
C GLU A 131 22.64 3.89 -5.15
N ALA A 132 21.50 3.56 -4.55
CA ALA A 132 20.61 2.53 -5.07
C ALA A 132 20.15 2.86 -6.49
N LYS A 133 19.64 4.09 -6.69
CA LYS A 133 19.20 4.59 -8.00
C LYS A 133 20.33 4.55 -9.03
N ASN A 134 21.52 5.05 -8.66
CA ASN A 134 22.71 4.99 -9.52
C ASN A 134 23.02 3.54 -9.96
N SER A 135 22.90 2.59 -9.03
CA SER A 135 23.18 1.17 -9.29
C SER A 135 22.16 0.56 -10.26
N PHE A 136 20.87 0.82 -10.07
CA PHE A 136 19.83 0.33 -10.99
C PHE A 136 19.89 1.00 -12.37
N GLU A 137 20.18 2.31 -12.43
CA GLU A 137 20.44 3.00 -13.69
C GLU A 137 21.69 2.45 -14.39
N GLY A 138 22.73 2.11 -13.62
CA GLY A 138 23.91 1.37 -14.08
C GLY A 138 23.54 0.05 -14.74
N ALA A 139 22.74 -0.79 -14.05
CA ALA A 139 22.23 -2.05 -14.60
C ALA A 139 21.54 -1.86 -15.96
N LEU A 140 20.69 -0.83 -16.07
CA LEU A 140 19.89 -0.55 -17.27
C LEU A 140 20.69 0.03 -18.44
N LYS A 141 21.91 0.56 -18.20
CA LYS A 141 22.83 0.95 -19.28
C LYS A 141 23.38 -0.27 -20.02
N HIS A 142 23.52 -1.40 -19.32
CA HIS A 142 24.02 -2.65 -19.89
C HIS A 142 22.90 -3.53 -20.42
N GLU A 143 21.84 -3.74 -19.63
CA GLU A 143 20.69 -4.55 -20.02
C GLU A 143 19.41 -4.04 -19.37
N ARG A 144 18.38 -3.89 -20.20
CA ARG A 144 17.04 -3.56 -19.72
C ARG A 144 16.45 -4.78 -18.99
N ASN A 145 16.40 -4.74 -17.67
CA ASN A 145 16.00 -5.89 -16.85
C ASN A 145 14.91 -5.56 -15.83
N ARG A 146 14.10 -6.56 -15.49
CA ARG A 146 12.92 -6.42 -14.63
C ARG A 146 13.24 -5.90 -13.23
N VAL A 147 14.36 -6.32 -12.63
CA VAL A 147 14.67 -6.01 -11.22
C VAL A 147 14.94 -4.51 -11.08
N ALA A 148 15.83 -3.96 -11.92
CA ALA A 148 16.11 -2.53 -11.95
C ALA A 148 14.85 -1.70 -12.26
N LEU A 149 14.01 -2.15 -13.20
CA LEU A 149 12.75 -1.48 -13.53
C LEU A 149 11.79 -1.40 -12.33
N ARG A 150 11.59 -2.52 -11.61
CA ARG A 150 10.77 -2.56 -10.39
C ARG A 150 11.32 -1.62 -9.33
N CYS A 151 12.62 -1.71 -9.04
CA CYS A 151 13.24 -0.91 -7.99
C CYS A 151 13.24 0.58 -8.29
N LEU A 152 13.50 0.99 -9.54
CA LEU A 152 13.36 2.39 -9.93
C LEU A 152 11.90 2.86 -9.87
N SER A 153 10.93 2.02 -10.24
CA SER A 153 9.52 2.33 -10.05
C SER A 153 9.21 2.61 -8.56
N ILE A 154 9.74 1.81 -7.64
CA ILE A 154 9.61 2.01 -6.18
C ILE A 154 10.22 3.34 -5.74
N ILE A 155 11.47 3.59 -6.12
CA ILE A 155 12.21 4.80 -5.76
C ILE A 155 11.46 6.06 -6.23
N LEU A 156 11.02 6.10 -7.49
CA LEU A 156 10.36 7.27 -8.08
C LEU A 156 9.09 7.68 -7.31
N ARG A 157 8.30 6.72 -6.83
CA ARG A 157 7.08 7.02 -6.07
C ARG A 157 7.32 7.32 -4.59
N GLN A 158 8.48 6.94 -4.05
CA GLN A 158 8.88 7.28 -2.68
C GLN A 158 9.58 8.65 -2.60
N GLU A 159 10.42 9.00 -3.57
CA GLU A 159 11.18 10.26 -3.68
C GLU A 159 10.35 11.45 -4.21
N SER A 160 9.02 11.33 -4.26
CA SER A 160 8.14 12.42 -4.69
C SER A 160 8.09 13.55 -3.65
N THR A 161 9.21 14.27 -3.47
CA THR A 161 9.44 15.37 -2.51
C THR A 161 9.55 16.74 -3.18
N GLY A 162 9.43 16.80 -4.51
CA GLY A 162 9.41 18.05 -5.29
C GLY A 162 8.06 18.78 -5.29
N SER A 163 7.93 19.76 -6.18
CA SER A 163 6.67 20.44 -6.46
C SER A 163 5.56 19.43 -6.84
N ALA A 164 4.28 19.83 -6.71
CA ALA A 164 3.16 18.97 -7.07
C ALA A 164 3.22 18.44 -8.52
N SER A 165 3.81 19.22 -9.44
CA SER A 165 4.02 18.83 -10.84
C SER A 165 5.09 17.74 -10.98
N GLU A 166 6.22 17.91 -10.30
CA GLU A 166 7.32 16.93 -10.30
C GLU A 166 6.90 15.62 -9.64
N ALA A 167 6.18 15.69 -8.51
CA ALA A 167 5.61 14.52 -7.85
C ALA A 167 4.68 13.76 -8.81
N LYS A 168 3.77 14.47 -9.50
CA LYS A 168 2.88 13.85 -10.49
C LYS A 168 3.66 13.19 -11.64
N SER A 169 4.68 13.85 -12.16
CA SER A 169 5.53 13.29 -13.23
C SER A 169 6.26 12.03 -12.76
N ALA A 170 6.83 12.04 -11.56
CA ALA A 170 7.52 10.89 -10.97
C ALA A 170 6.58 9.68 -10.78
N ILE A 171 5.35 9.91 -10.32
CA ILE A 171 4.34 8.84 -10.21
C ILE A 171 3.97 8.25 -11.56
N LEU A 172 3.79 9.08 -12.60
CA LEU A 172 3.50 8.57 -13.94
C LEU A 172 4.68 7.78 -14.52
N ALA A 173 5.92 8.24 -14.31
CA ALA A 173 7.12 7.51 -14.70
C ALA A 173 7.25 6.17 -13.94
N SER A 174 6.91 6.15 -12.64
CA SER A 174 6.86 4.93 -11.82
C SER A 174 5.92 3.88 -12.42
N VAL A 175 4.73 4.28 -12.88
CA VAL A 175 3.78 3.39 -13.55
C VAL A 175 4.33 2.84 -14.87
N VAL A 176 5.01 3.68 -15.66
CA VAL A 176 5.64 3.24 -16.92
C VAL A 176 6.70 2.16 -16.66
N MET A 177 7.60 2.39 -15.69
CA MET A 177 8.64 1.41 -15.34
C MET A 177 8.05 0.10 -14.79
N ALA A 178 7.01 0.17 -13.97
CA ALA A 178 6.35 -1.03 -13.46
C ALA A 178 5.66 -1.85 -14.56
N LYS A 179 5.01 -1.18 -15.52
CA LYS A 179 4.43 -1.84 -16.70
C LYS A 179 5.48 -2.54 -17.53
N GLU A 180 6.62 -1.88 -17.73
CA GLU A 180 7.74 -2.46 -18.47
C GLU A 180 8.32 -3.68 -17.77
N ALA A 181 8.45 -3.65 -16.43
CA ALA A 181 8.88 -4.82 -15.65
C ALA A 181 7.94 -6.02 -15.85
N VAL A 182 6.62 -5.80 -15.77
CA VAL A 182 5.61 -6.85 -16.04
C VAL A 182 5.69 -7.36 -17.48
N ALA A 183 5.97 -6.50 -18.45
CA ALA A 183 6.08 -6.91 -19.85
C ALA A 183 7.27 -7.85 -20.12
N GLN A 184 8.32 -7.79 -19.29
CA GLN A 184 9.45 -8.73 -19.40
C GLN A 184 9.11 -10.12 -18.87
N ASP A 185 8.28 -10.21 -17.84
CA ASP A 185 7.81 -11.48 -17.30
C ASP A 185 6.40 -11.34 -16.71
N THR A 186 5.41 -11.75 -17.49
CA THR A 186 4.00 -11.67 -17.10
C THR A 186 3.62 -12.61 -15.95
N LYS A 187 4.49 -13.55 -15.57
CA LYS A 187 4.28 -14.49 -14.46
C LYS A 187 4.93 -14.02 -13.16
N ASP A 188 5.79 -13.00 -13.20
CA ASP A 188 6.45 -12.44 -12.02
C ASP A 188 5.43 -11.64 -11.19
N GLY A 189 4.96 -12.23 -10.09
CA GLY A 189 3.97 -11.60 -9.24
C GLY A 189 4.52 -10.39 -8.50
N ILE A 190 5.82 -10.32 -8.25
CA ILE A 190 6.45 -9.15 -7.61
C ILE A 190 6.35 -7.93 -8.55
N SER A 191 6.56 -8.11 -9.86
CA SER A 191 6.34 -7.05 -10.86
C SER A 191 4.88 -6.57 -10.85
N TRP A 192 3.93 -7.48 -10.75
CA TRP A 192 2.51 -7.15 -10.65
C TRP A 192 2.16 -6.41 -9.34
N THR A 193 2.74 -6.80 -8.21
CA THR A 193 2.61 -6.08 -6.93
C THR A 193 3.13 -4.65 -7.06
N VAL A 194 4.31 -4.47 -7.66
CA VAL A 194 4.90 -3.14 -7.89
C VAL A 194 4.03 -2.29 -8.81
N LEU A 195 3.42 -2.89 -9.84
CA LEU A 195 2.47 -2.20 -10.71
C LEU A 195 1.17 -1.80 -9.99
N GLY A 196 0.62 -2.69 -9.16
CA GLY A 196 -0.51 -2.37 -8.29
C GLY A 196 -0.22 -1.19 -7.38
N ASN A 197 0.94 -1.21 -6.71
CA ASN A 197 1.41 -0.12 -5.86
C ASN A 197 1.59 1.20 -6.63
N ALA A 198 2.10 1.15 -7.86
CA ALA A 198 2.24 2.33 -8.71
C ALA A 198 0.87 2.91 -9.10
N TYR A 199 -0.11 2.07 -9.45
CA TYR A 199 -1.49 2.52 -9.70
C TYR A 199 -2.17 3.07 -8.44
N LEU A 200 -1.93 2.47 -7.27
CA LEU A 200 -2.43 2.97 -6.00
C LEU A 200 -1.92 4.39 -5.74
N CYS A 201 -0.61 4.62 -5.89
CA CYS A 201 -0.04 5.96 -5.78
C CYS A 201 -0.56 6.92 -6.86
N GLN A 202 -0.73 6.46 -8.10
CA GLN A 202 -1.34 7.27 -9.18
C GLN A 202 -2.75 7.73 -8.79
N PHE A 203 -3.57 6.82 -8.25
CA PHE A 203 -4.92 7.12 -7.80
C PHE A 203 -4.93 8.22 -6.72
N PHE A 204 -4.09 8.12 -5.69
CA PHE A 204 -4.08 9.08 -4.59
C PHE A 204 -3.33 10.38 -4.86
N MET A 205 -2.26 10.34 -5.65
CA MET A 205 -1.35 11.48 -5.83
C MET A 205 -1.56 12.24 -7.14
N VAL A 206 -2.19 11.61 -8.15
CA VAL A 206 -2.39 12.24 -9.46
C VAL A 206 -3.86 12.59 -9.68
N LYS A 207 -4.74 11.58 -9.64
CA LYS A 207 -6.18 11.74 -9.83
C LYS A 207 -6.90 10.50 -9.33
N GLN A 208 -7.90 10.70 -8.47
CA GLN A 208 -8.77 9.63 -7.96
C GLN A 208 -9.77 9.16 -9.03
N ASP A 209 -9.24 8.61 -10.12
CA ASP A 209 -10.02 8.03 -11.21
C ASP A 209 -10.36 6.56 -10.90
N PRO A 210 -11.65 6.18 -10.80
CA PRO A 210 -12.07 4.81 -10.55
C PRO A 210 -11.46 3.79 -11.52
N ALA A 211 -11.16 4.18 -12.76
CA ALA A 211 -10.48 3.28 -13.71
C ALA A 211 -9.07 2.90 -13.25
N THR A 212 -8.33 3.83 -12.63
CA THR A 212 -6.98 3.58 -12.10
C THR A 212 -7.04 2.61 -10.91
N LEU A 213 -8.04 2.76 -10.04
CA LEU A 213 -8.22 1.86 -8.91
C LEU A 213 -8.60 0.43 -9.35
N LYS A 214 -9.43 0.29 -10.40
CA LYS A 214 -9.68 -1.02 -11.02
C LYS A 214 -8.41 -1.66 -11.59
N LEU A 215 -7.53 -0.88 -12.22
CA LEU A 215 -6.23 -1.37 -12.70
C LEU A 215 -5.34 -1.82 -11.54
N CYS A 216 -5.32 -1.07 -10.43
CA CYS A 216 -4.65 -1.45 -9.19
C CYS A 216 -5.12 -2.82 -8.68
N MET A 217 -6.43 -2.99 -8.51
CA MET A 217 -7.01 -4.26 -8.04
C MET A 217 -6.78 -5.43 -9.00
N SER A 218 -6.81 -5.17 -10.31
CA SER A 218 -6.46 -6.17 -11.32
C SER A 218 -4.99 -6.58 -11.24
N ALA A 219 -4.06 -5.64 -11.01
CA ALA A 219 -2.65 -5.94 -10.88
C ALA A 219 -2.38 -6.81 -9.65
N TYR A 220 -2.98 -6.48 -8.49
CA TYR A 220 -2.89 -7.35 -7.32
C TYR A 220 -3.46 -8.74 -7.60
N LYS A 221 -4.62 -8.85 -8.26
CA LYS A 221 -5.17 -10.17 -8.64
C LYS A 221 -4.21 -11.00 -9.48
N GLN A 222 -3.46 -10.39 -10.41
CA GLN A 222 -2.44 -11.11 -11.19
C GLN A 222 -1.25 -11.53 -10.32
N ALA A 223 -0.80 -10.65 -9.41
CA ALA A 223 0.29 -10.96 -8.47
C ALA A 223 0.02 -12.22 -7.65
N TRP A 224 -1.24 -12.44 -7.26
CA TRP A 224 -1.67 -13.62 -6.50
C TRP A 224 -1.41 -14.98 -7.18
N SER A 225 -1.18 -15.00 -8.50
CA SER A 225 -0.89 -16.23 -9.23
C SER A 225 0.54 -16.74 -9.00
N ASP A 226 1.42 -15.89 -8.45
CA ASP A 226 2.81 -16.24 -8.13
C ASP A 226 2.94 -16.58 -6.63
N PRO A 227 3.36 -17.81 -6.29
CA PRO A 227 3.68 -18.21 -4.92
C PRO A 227 4.64 -17.26 -4.19
N LYS A 228 5.65 -16.70 -4.88
CA LYS A 228 6.61 -15.77 -4.25
C LYS A 228 5.92 -14.51 -3.78
N ALA A 229 5.06 -13.92 -4.61
CA ALA A 229 4.30 -12.73 -4.25
C ALA A 229 3.26 -13.00 -3.15
N ARG A 230 2.62 -14.18 -3.14
CA ARG A 230 1.69 -14.59 -2.06
C ARG A 230 2.36 -14.70 -0.69
N GLY A 231 3.67 -14.88 -0.63
CA GLY A 231 4.45 -14.90 0.59
C GLY A 231 4.88 -13.52 1.10
N GLN A 232 4.58 -12.43 0.37
CA GLN A 232 4.99 -11.08 0.74
C GLN A 232 3.89 -10.33 1.50
N PRO A 233 4.14 -9.82 2.72
CA PRO A 233 3.13 -9.13 3.53
C PRO A 233 2.65 -7.80 2.92
N ASP A 234 3.53 -7.10 2.18
CA ASP A 234 3.26 -5.80 1.56
C ASP A 234 2.17 -5.87 0.46
N LEU A 235 2.06 -6.97 -0.28
CA LEU A 235 0.97 -7.21 -1.23
C LEU A 235 -0.39 -7.13 -0.53
N TYR A 236 -0.56 -7.85 0.58
CA TYR A 236 -1.81 -7.87 1.33
C TYR A 236 -2.10 -6.51 1.95
N TYR A 237 -1.11 -5.89 2.59
CA TYR A 237 -1.29 -4.57 3.19
C TYR A 237 -1.72 -3.52 2.17
N ASN A 238 -1.03 -3.41 1.03
CA ASN A 238 -1.35 -2.38 0.04
C ASN A 238 -2.71 -2.64 -0.64
N LYS A 239 -3.10 -3.91 -0.84
CA LYS A 239 -4.46 -4.25 -1.27
C LYS A 239 -5.49 -3.92 -0.18
N GLY A 240 -5.21 -4.21 1.09
CA GLY A 240 -6.05 -3.84 2.23
C GLY A 240 -6.29 -2.34 2.32
N VAL A 241 -5.27 -1.52 2.04
CA VAL A 241 -5.40 -0.06 1.94
C VAL A 241 -6.36 0.36 0.83
N ALA A 242 -6.27 -0.26 -0.35
CA ALA A 242 -7.19 0.00 -1.47
C ALA A 242 -8.64 -0.37 -1.11
N LEU A 243 -8.84 -1.59 -0.59
CA LEU A 243 -10.14 -2.10 -0.16
C LEU A 243 -10.77 -1.25 0.95
N LYS A 244 -9.97 -0.83 1.94
CA LYS A 244 -10.39 0.08 3.01
C LYS A 244 -10.86 1.41 2.43
N TYR A 245 -10.15 1.94 1.43
CA TYR A 245 -10.57 3.16 0.75
C TYR A 245 -11.88 2.96 -0.01
N GLU A 246 -12.13 1.79 -0.60
CA GLU A 246 -13.39 1.43 -1.28
C GLU A 246 -14.53 1.05 -0.31
N GLU A 247 -14.31 1.11 1.00
CA GLU A 247 -15.25 0.66 2.06
C GLU A 247 -15.60 -0.84 1.99
N GLN A 248 -14.75 -1.66 1.37
CA GLN A 248 -14.84 -3.12 1.41
C GLN A 248 -14.18 -3.66 2.69
N TYR A 249 -14.85 -3.45 3.82
CA TYR A 249 -14.25 -3.59 5.14
C TYR A 249 -13.87 -5.03 5.53
N ASP A 250 -14.72 -6.03 5.24
CA ASP A 250 -14.40 -7.44 5.54
C ASP A 250 -13.13 -7.89 4.82
N GLU A 251 -13.06 -7.62 3.52
CA GLU A 251 -11.91 -7.96 2.69
C GLU A 251 -10.66 -7.19 3.14
N ALA A 252 -10.80 -5.91 3.52
CA ALA A 252 -9.68 -5.12 4.03
C ALA A 252 -9.13 -5.66 5.37
N LEU A 253 -10.01 -6.03 6.31
CA LEU A 253 -9.62 -6.64 7.59
C LEU A 253 -8.83 -7.93 7.35
N GLU A 254 -9.31 -8.78 6.46
CA GLU A 254 -8.67 -10.05 6.11
C GLU A 254 -7.28 -9.85 5.48
N MET A 255 -7.14 -8.85 4.61
CA MET A 255 -5.84 -8.49 4.03
C MET A 255 -4.85 -7.99 5.09
N PHE A 256 -5.28 -7.13 6.02
CA PHE A 256 -4.39 -6.68 7.10
C PHE A 256 -4.05 -7.80 8.09
N ARG A 257 -5.00 -8.70 8.38
CA ARG A 257 -4.77 -9.90 9.20
C ARG A 257 -3.73 -10.81 8.56
N THR A 258 -3.84 -11.06 7.25
CA THR A 258 -2.88 -11.91 6.54
C THR A 258 -1.49 -11.27 6.47
N ALA A 259 -1.41 -9.95 6.24
CA ALA A 259 -0.14 -9.22 6.30
C ALA A 259 0.55 -9.38 7.67
N MET A 260 -0.21 -9.27 8.76
CA MET A 260 0.27 -9.49 10.13
C MET A 260 0.68 -10.95 10.39
N GLN A 261 0.00 -11.93 9.79
CA GLN A 261 0.39 -13.34 9.93
C GLN A 261 1.69 -13.66 9.19
N LEU A 262 1.93 -13.03 8.04
CA LEU A 262 3.15 -13.19 7.25
C LEU A 262 4.36 -12.49 7.89
N ASP A 263 4.13 -11.33 8.52
CA ASP A 263 5.12 -10.64 9.34
C ASP A 263 4.51 -10.14 10.67
N PRO A 264 4.58 -10.97 11.73
CA PRO A 264 4.05 -10.62 13.05
C PRO A 264 4.74 -9.43 13.73
N GLY A 265 5.92 -9.02 13.26
CA GLY A 265 6.63 -7.84 13.75
C GLY A 265 6.25 -6.56 13.04
N TRP A 266 5.45 -6.62 11.98
CA TRP A 266 5.21 -5.49 11.09
C TRP A 266 4.16 -4.51 11.63
N ALA A 267 4.67 -3.46 12.30
CA ALA A 267 3.84 -2.47 12.97
C ALA A 267 2.79 -1.77 12.07
N PRO A 268 3.06 -1.39 10.79
CA PRO A 268 2.06 -0.84 9.89
C PRO A 268 0.81 -1.70 9.72
N ALA A 269 0.94 -3.02 9.49
CA ALA A 269 -0.21 -3.90 9.33
C ALA A 269 -1.04 -4.02 10.62
N ILE A 270 -0.35 -4.16 11.76
CA ILE A 270 -1.00 -4.25 13.08
C ILE A 270 -1.80 -2.97 13.39
N ARG A 271 -1.20 -1.80 13.13
CA ARG A 271 -1.87 -0.51 13.35
C ARG A 271 -3.11 -0.36 12.48
N GLU A 272 -3.03 -0.70 11.20
CA GLU A 272 -4.16 -0.59 10.28
C GLU A 272 -5.30 -1.57 10.62
N LEU A 273 -4.98 -2.82 10.96
CA LEU A 273 -5.98 -3.79 11.42
C LEU A 273 -6.70 -3.28 12.68
N THR A 274 -5.93 -2.83 13.67
CA THR A 274 -6.46 -2.34 14.95
C THR A 274 -7.32 -1.09 14.75
N ALA A 275 -6.83 -0.14 13.96
CA ALA A 275 -7.54 1.10 13.66
C ALA A 275 -8.86 0.84 12.91
N LEU A 276 -8.85 -0.08 11.94
CA LEU A 276 -10.05 -0.44 11.19
C LEU A 276 -11.08 -1.15 12.09
N LYS A 277 -10.66 -2.12 12.92
CA LYS A 277 -11.56 -2.76 13.89
C LYS A 277 -12.20 -1.72 14.83
N ALA A 278 -11.39 -0.81 15.38
CA ALA A 278 -11.87 0.24 16.26
C ALA A 278 -12.85 1.20 15.55
N HIS A 279 -12.58 1.55 14.28
CA HIS A 279 -13.47 2.37 13.47
C HIS A 279 -14.84 1.72 13.28
N LEU A 280 -14.88 0.45 12.89
CA LEU A 280 -16.13 -0.27 12.63
C LEU A 280 -16.97 -0.46 13.90
N GLN A 281 -16.32 -0.74 15.02
CA GLN A 281 -16.97 -0.81 16.33
C GLN A 281 -17.54 0.56 16.75
N ALA A 282 -16.77 1.63 16.54
CA ALA A 282 -17.21 2.99 16.80
C ALA A 282 -18.39 3.40 15.89
N ALA A 283 -18.33 3.06 14.60
CA ALA A 283 -19.40 3.33 13.62
C ALA A 283 -20.71 2.63 14.00
N THR A 284 -20.64 1.33 14.28
CA THR A 284 -21.79 0.54 14.74
C THR A 284 -22.40 1.15 16.01
N THR A 285 -21.56 1.48 16.99
CA THR A 285 -22.01 2.11 18.24
C THR A 285 -22.62 3.48 18.01
N LEU A 286 -22.01 4.30 17.17
CA LEU A 286 -22.43 5.67 16.88
C LEU A 286 -23.80 5.68 16.21
N VAL A 287 -24.00 4.83 15.18
CA VAL A 287 -25.25 4.70 14.46
C VAL A 287 -26.35 4.14 15.38
N ARG A 288 -26.08 3.01 16.06
CA ARG A 288 -27.04 2.34 16.96
C ARG A 288 -27.50 3.24 18.10
N THR A 289 -26.59 4.02 18.70
CA THR A 289 -26.90 4.88 19.86
C THR A 289 -27.26 6.31 19.48
N LYS A 290 -27.17 6.67 18.18
CA LYS A 290 -27.37 8.05 17.68
C LYS A 290 -26.53 9.06 18.47
N GLY A 291 -25.24 8.75 18.64
CA GLY A 291 -24.30 9.55 19.43
C GLY A 291 -24.64 9.66 20.91
N ARG A 292 -25.43 8.73 21.45
CA ARG A 292 -25.93 8.73 22.84
C ARG A 292 -26.72 10.00 23.20
N ILE A 293 -27.33 10.65 22.20
CA ILE A 293 -28.18 11.82 22.41
C ILE A 293 -29.51 11.37 23.05
N LYS A 294 -29.90 12.04 24.15
CA LYS A 294 -31.19 11.77 24.81
C LYS A 294 -32.36 11.96 23.83
N ALA A 295 -33.35 11.05 23.87
CA ALA A 295 -34.48 11.03 22.94
C ALA A 295 -35.21 12.38 22.79
N LYS A 296 -35.45 13.10 23.90
CA LYS A 296 -36.08 14.44 23.86
C LYS A 296 -35.22 15.48 23.11
N ARG A 297 -33.90 15.47 23.32
CA ARG A 297 -32.97 16.36 22.61
C ARG A 297 -32.90 16.00 21.12
N LEU A 298 -32.85 14.71 20.81
CA LEU A 298 -32.86 14.21 19.44
C LEU A 298 -34.12 14.64 18.68
N ALA A 299 -35.30 14.45 19.28
CA ALA A 299 -36.57 14.90 18.71
C ALA A 299 -36.60 16.41 18.47
N ASN A 300 -36.04 17.22 19.39
CA ASN A 300 -35.93 18.66 19.20
C ASN A 300 -34.97 19.03 18.05
N MET A 301 -33.83 18.34 17.93
CA MET A 301 -32.87 18.57 16.84
C MET A 301 -33.54 18.31 15.48
N VAL A 302 -34.24 17.19 15.37
CA VAL A 302 -34.96 16.80 14.15
C VAL A 302 -36.09 17.78 13.81
N ARG A 303 -36.92 18.18 14.79
CA ARG A 303 -37.97 19.20 14.60
C ARG A 303 -37.45 20.58 14.18
N SER A 304 -36.19 20.87 14.50
CA SER A 304 -35.55 22.14 14.12
C SER A 304 -34.99 22.14 12.69
N ILE A 305 -35.14 21.05 11.94
CA ILE A 305 -34.79 21.01 10.52
C ILE A 305 -35.75 21.93 9.75
N ASP A 306 -35.19 22.88 9.02
CA ASP A 306 -35.91 23.83 8.17
C ASP A 306 -35.53 23.58 6.70
N GLN A 307 -36.51 23.52 5.80
CA GLN A 307 -36.27 23.34 4.36
C GLN A 307 -35.35 24.41 3.76
N ARG A 308 -35.27 25.61 4.35
CA ARG A 308 -34.32 26.65 3.93
C ARG A 308 -32.86 26.19 4.05
N MET A 309 -32.57 25.21 4.91
CA MET A 309 -31.23 24.63 5.06
C MET A 309 -30.82 23.72 3.90
N LEU A 310 -31.74 23.39 2.98
CA LEU A 310 -31.40 22.78 1.69
C LEU A 310 -30.61 23.74 0.80
N GLY A 311 -30.64 25.05 1.06
CA GLY A 311 -29.88 26.06 0.32
C GLY A 311 -30.03 25.92 -1.19
N ASP A 312 -28.91 25.70 -1.88
CA ASP A 312 -28.90 25.53 -3.34
C ASP A 312 -29.70 24.31 -3.81
N TYR A 313 -29.91 23.30 -2.96
CA TYR A 313 -30.62 22.05 -3.31
C TYR A 313 -32.14 22.13 -3.13
N LEU A 314 -32.70 23.33 -2.99
CA LEU A 314 -34.15 23.50 -3.04
C LEU A 314 -34.70 22.98 -4.38
N PRO A 315 -35.93 22.40 -4.40
CA PRO A 315 -36.48 21.74 -5.59
C PRO A 315 -36.68 22.64 -6.82
N GLN A 316 -36.57 23.97 -6.67
CA GLN A 316 -36.68 24.91 -7.79
C GLN A 316 -35.34 25.17 -8.49
N ASN A 317 -34.23 24.75 -7.90
CA ASN A 317 -32.89 25.11 -8.36
C ASN A 317 -32.27 23.96 -9.17
N PHE A 318 -31.96 24.22 -10.43
CA PHE A 318 -31.24 23.29 -11.28
C PHE A 318 -29.80 23.07 -10.81
N GLN A 319 -29.40 21.81 -10.71
CA GLN A 319 -28.05 21.39 -10.36
C GLN A 319 -27.33 20.75 -11.55
N ILE A 320 -26.00 20.71 -11.43
CA ILE A 320 -25.12 20.06 -12.41
C ILE A 320 -24.35 18.96 -11.68
N PHE A 321 -24.50 17.72 -12.15
CA PHE A 321 -23.79 16.55 -11.63
C PHE A 321 -23.05 15.84 -12.76
N GLY A 322 -21.73 16.02 -12.82
CA GLY A 322 -20.91 15.47 -13.90
C GLY A 322 -21.38 15.96 -15.27
N ASN A 323 -21.84 15.04 -16.11
CA ASN A 323 -22.37 15.35 -17.45
C ASN A 323 -23.87 15.66 -17.45
N ARG A 324 -24.59 15.44 -16.35
CA ARG A 324 -26.03 15.72 -16.22
C ARG A 324 -26.22 17.18 -15.86
N LYS A 325 -26.88 17.92 -16.76
CA LYS A 325 -27.32 19.31 -16.55
C LYS A 325 -28.80 19.32 -16.18
N ASP A 326 -29.24 20.41 -15.57
CA ASP A 326 -30.65 20.65 -15.25
C ASP A 326 -31.29 19.58 -14.35
N VAL A 327 -30.51 19.08 -13.38
CA VAL A 327 -31.00 18.09 -12.41
C VAL A 327 -31.79 18.80 -11.31
N LEU A 328 -33.05 18.39 -11.13
CA LEU A 328 -33.88 18.79 -9.99
C LEU A 328 -33.77 17.74 -8.89
N LEU A 329 -33.71 18.21 -7.64
CA LEU A 329 -33.58 17.36 -6.46
C LEU A 329 -34.89 17.30 -5.70
N GLU A 330 -35.36 16.08 -5.43
CA GLU A 330 -36.46 15.80 -4.51
C GLU A 330 -35.91 15.59 -3.09
N HIS A 331 -36.42 16.34 -2.12
CA HIS A 331 -36.10 16.09 -0.72
C HIS A 331 -36.78 14.81 -0.24
N VAL A 332 -35.99 13.85 0.24
CA VAL A 332 -36.47 12.59 0.79
C VAL A 332 -35.86 12.32 2.16
N THR A 333 -36.52 11.47 2.92
CA THR A 333 -36.05 10.98 4.22
C THR A 333 -35.17 9.74 4.07
N LEU A 334 -34.33 9.48 5.06
CA LEU A 334 -33.34 8.40 5.11
C LEU A 334 -33.99 7.01 4.96
N ASP A 335 -35.20 6.79 5.49
CA ASP A 335 -35.95 5.55 5.36
C ASP A 335 -36.44 5.27 3.92
N LYS A 336 -36.50 6.29 3.07
CA LYS A 336 -36.92 6.18 1.66
C LYS A 336 -35.74 5.98 0.69
N LEU A 337 -34.51 5.97 1.20
CA LEU A 337 -33.33 5.69 0.38
C LEU A 337 -33.19 4.19 0.10
N GLN A 338 -32.74 3.87 -1.11
CA GLN A 338 -32.41 2.52 -1.53
C GLN A 338 -30.89 2.31 -1.46
N GLU A 339 -30.45 1.06 -1.36
CA GLU A 339 -29.03 0.73 -1.47
C GLU A 339 -28.49 1.10 -2.86
N GLY A 340 -27.26 1.63 -2.90
CA GLY A 340 -26.66 2.20 -4.09
C GLY A 340 -27.01 3.68 -4.33
N SER A 341 -26.92 4.09 -5.59
CA SER A 341 -27.09 5.48 -6.02
C SER A 341 -28.55 5.92 -5.95
N ASN A 342 -28.82 7.01 -5.24
CA ASN A 342 -30.14 7.65 -5.18
C ASN A 342 -30.14 8.95 -5.98
N GLU A 343 -30.13 8.82 -7.31
CA GLU A 343 -30.13 9.97 -8.23
C GLU A 343 -31.35 10.87 -8.03
N ASN A 344 -31.16 12.16 -8.30
CA ASN A 344 -32.21 13.19 -8.20
C ASN A 344 -32.84 13.35 -6.81
N LYS A 345 -32.24 12.77 -5.76
CA LYS A 345 -32.69 12.90 -4.38
C LYS A 345 -31.72 13.72 -3.55
N VAL A 346 -32.22 14.43 -2.54
CA VAL A 346 -31.42 15.12 -1.52
C VAL A 346 -31.94 14.75 -0.15
N ILE A 347 -31.02 14.54 0.80
CA ILE A 347 -31.37 14.38 2.21
C ILE A 347 -30.95 15.60 3.00
N LEU A 348 -31.66 15.86 4.09
CA LEU A 348 -31.32 16.88 5.08
C LEU A 348 -31.46 16.28 6.48
N GLY A 349 -30.35 16.26 7.22
CA GLY A 349 -30.34 15.69 8.57
C GLY A 349 -29.52 16.49 9.55
N ARG A 350 -29.53 16.07 10.82
CA ARG A 350 -28.75 16.62 11.92
C ARG A 350 -27.60 15.70 12.29
N VAL A 351 -26.42 16.29 12.50
CA VAL A 351 -25.27 15.54 13.00
C VAL A 351 -25.47 15.19 14.47
N VAL A 352 -25.34 13.90 14.78
CA VAL A 352 -25.52 13.37 16.15
C VAL A 352 -24.22 12.94 16.83
N GLY A 353 -23.13 12.85 16.07
CA GLY A 353 -21.79 12.56 16.59
C GLY A 353 -20.80 12.31 15.46
N SER A 354 -19.51 12.29 15.79
CA SER A 354 -18.43 12.01 14.85
C SER A 354 -17.42 11.04 15.44
N ILE A 355 -16.70 10.35 14.56
CA ILE A 355 -15.61 9.45 14.92
C ILE A 355 -14.30 10.18 14.62
N HIS A 356 -13.44 10.29 15.62
CA HIS A 356 -12.12 10.90 15.49
C HIS A 356 -11.06 9.80 15.46
N HIS A 357 -10.16 9.86 14.50
CA HIS A 357 -9.01 8.96 14.37
C HIS A 357 -7.74 9.77 14.09
N GLU A 358 -6.58 9.20 14.44
CA GLU A 358 -5.27 9.80 14.14
C GLU A 358 -5.07 10.02 12.63
N ASN A 359 -5.66 9.15 11.79
CA ASN A 359 -5.76 9.34 10.35
C ASN A 359 -7.09 10.03 10.01
N CYS A 360 -7.04 11.27 9.53
CA CYS A 360 -8.23 12.13 9.33
C CYS A 360 -9.11 11.78 8.11
N VAL A 361 -8.91 10.62 7.46
CA VAL A 361 -9.64 10.26 6.25
C VAL A 361 -10.19 8.82 6.30
N PRO A 362 -11.49 8.62 6.06
CA PRO A 362 -12.52 9.66 5.87
C PRO A 362 -12.89 10.37 7.18
N PHE A 363 -13.27 11.65 7.10
CA PHE A 363 -13.99 12.28 8.20
C PHE A 363 -15.38 11.63 8.29
N THR A 364 -15.69 11.08 9.46
CA THR A 364 -16.85 10.20 9.61
C THR A 364 -17.79 10.73 10.69
N PHE A 365 -19.05 10.93 10.35
CA PHE A 365 -20.08 11.40 11.29
C PHE A 365 -21.41 10.69 11.09
N ALA A 366 -22.26 10.68 12.12
CA ALA A 366 -23.59 10.13 12.02
C ALA A 366 -24.63 11.23 11.80
N LEU A 367 -25.56 10.95 10.89
CA LEU A 367 -26.63 11.83 10.47
C LEU A 367 -27.98 11.19 10.78
N THR A 368 -28.92 11.98 11.28
CA THR A 368 -30.31 11.56 11.54
C THR A 368 -31.28 12.58 10.97
N ASP A 369 -32.48 12.15 10.58
CA ASP A 369 -33.50 13.02 10.00
C ASP A 369 -34.89 12.81 10.65
N GLU A 370 -35.94 13.32 10.02
CA GLU A 370 -37.33 13.21 10.47
C GLU A 370 -37.88 11.78 10.53
N SER A 371 -37.30 10.84 9.77
CA SER A 371 -37.63 9.41 9.88
C SER A 371 -37.05 8.76 11.13
N MET A 372 -36.24 9.50 11.90
CA MET A 372 -35.48 9.00 13.05
C MET A 372 -34.52 7.86 12.70
N GLN A 373 -34.26 7.59 11.42
CA GLN A 373 -33.17 6.71 11.00
C GLN A 373 -31.82 7.40 11.27
N CYS A 374 -30.77 6.59 11.36
CA CYS A 374 -29.41 7.07 11.59
C CYS A 374 -28.49 6.37 10.59
N VAL A 375 -27.69 7.14 9.88
CA VAL A 375 -26.70 6.63 8.92
C VAL A 375 -25.35 7.26 9.20
N LEU A 376 -24.29 6.52 8.93
CA LEU A 376 -22.94 7.04 8.91
C LEU A 376 -22.72 7.82 7.60
N VAL A 377 -21.91 8.87 7.63
CA VAL A 377 -21.49 9.61 6.44
C VAL A 377 -19.97 9.65 6.44
N SER A 378 -19.37 9.02 5.43
CA SER A 378 -17.93 8.91 5.22
C SER A 378 -17.50 9.94 4.19
N VAL A 379 -16.85 11.01 4.61
CA VAL A 379 -16.45 12.11 3.73
C VAL A 379 -14.94 12.06 3.46
N TYR A 380 -14.60 11.85 2.19
CA TYR A 380 -13.25 11.87 1.68
C TYR A 380 -12.88 13.26 1.17
N ASN A 381 -11.58 13.47 0.95
CA ASN A 381 -11.02 14.72 0.43
C ASN A 381 -11.35 16.00 1.23
N TRP A 382 -11.60 15.88 2.53
CA TRP A 382 -11.82 17.01 3.42
C TRP A 382 -10.51 17.36 4.16
N ALA A 383 -10.18 18.65 4.21
CA ALA A 383 -9.02 19.15 4.94
C ALA A 383 -9.08 18.78 6.44
N GLU A 384 -7.91 18.48 6.99
CA GLU A 384 -7.74 18.14 8.40
C GLU A 384 -8.32 19.22 9.34
N GLY A 385 -8.95 18.78 10.42
CA GLY A 385 -9.60 19.66 11.39
C GLY A 385 -10.90 20.32 10.90
N ARG A 386 -11.41 19.93 9.74
CA ARG A 386 -12.72 20.38 9.21
C ARG A 386 -13.77 19.27 9.31
N GLY A 387 -15.02 19.69 9.34
CA GLY A 387 -16.17 18.79 9.44
C GLY A 387 -17.33 19.47 10.17
N PRO A 388 -18.56 18.95 10.05
CA PRO A 388 -19.69 19.41 10.83
C PRO A 388 -19.54 18.98 12.29
N VAL A 389 -20.17 19.74 13.19
CA VAL A 389 -20.25 19.42 14.62
C VAL A 389 -21.64 18.94 15.00
N VAL A 390 -21.77 18.32 16.18
CA VAL A 390 -23.06 17.85 16.69
C VAL A 390 -24.07 19.00 16.74
N GLY A 391 -25.23 18.81 16.10
CA GLY A 391 -26.27 19.81 15.96
C GLY A 391 -26.34 20.47 14.59
N ASP A 392 -25.26 20.45 13.81
CA ASP A 392 -25.27 21.00 12.46
C ASP A 392 -26.29 20.28 11.57
N ALA A 393 -26.96 21.05 10.72
CA ALA A 393 -27.77 20.51 9.63
C ALA A 393 -26.88 20.25 8.42
N VAL A 394 -26.97 19.06 7.82
CA VAL A 394 -26.20 18.70 6.63
C VAL A 394 -27.17 18.29 5.53
N ALA A 395 -27.09 18.99 4.39
CA ALA A 395 -27.76 18.59 3.16
C ALA A 395 -26.77 17.85 2.26
N LEU A 396 -27.19 16.71 1.70
CA LEU A 396 -26.38 15.87 0.83
C LEU A 396 -27.20 15.42 -0.39
N PRO A 397 -26.80 15.80 -1.62
CA PRO A 397 -27.47 15.38 -2.83
C PRO A 397 -26.95 14.02 -3.30
N GLU A 398 -27.77 13.31 -4.08
CA GLU A 398 -27.48 12.04 -4.72
C GLU A 398 -26.78 11.02 -3.79
N PRO A 399 -27.33 10.74 -2.60
CA PRO A 399 -26.65 9.89 -1.62
C PRO A 399 -26.46 8.47 -2.16
N ASN A 400 -25.24 7.96 -2.05
CA ASN A 400 -24.93 6.56 -2.34
C ASN A 400 -24.91 5.76 -1.04
N ILE A 401 -25.98 5.00 -0.79
CA ILE A 401 -26.13 4.22 0.44
C ILE A 401 -25.43 2.86 0.30
N GLN A 402 -24.71 2.47 1.34
CA GLN A 402 -24.13 1.14 1.48
C GLN A 402 -24.57 0.51 2.80
N HIS A 403 -24.83 -0.80 2.80
CA HIS A 403 -25.06 -1.56 4.03
C HIS A 403 -23.81 -2.38 4.36
N HIS A 404 -23.14 -1.99 5.43
CA HIS A 404 -21.98 -2.67 5.96
C HIS A 404 -22.42 -3.63 7.05
N LYS A 405 -22.15 -4.91 6.88
CA LYS A 405 -22.37 -5.93 7.90
C LYS A 405 -21.31 -7.02 7.79
N GLY A 406 -20.76 -7.45 8.91
CA GLY A 406 -19.72 -8.47 8.91
C GLY A 406 -19.33 -8.93 10.31
N THR A 407 -18.70 -10.09 10.35
CA THR A 407 -18.12 -10.70 11.55
C THR A 407 -16.67 -11.06 11.26
N HIS A 408 -15.73 -10.54 12.04
CA HIS A 408 -14.31 -10.80 11.88
C HIS A 408 -13.63 -10.99 13.24
N ASP A 409 -13.21 -12.22 13.54
CA ASP A 409 -12.74 -12.66 14.86
C ASP A 409 -13.76 -12.35 15.98
N ASP A 410 -13.44 -11.35 16.81
CA ASP A 410 -14.17 -10.85 17.97
C ASP A 410 -15.05 -9.62 17.64
N LEU A 411 -14.97 -9.11 16.41
CA LEU A 411 -15.71 -7.94 15.95
C LEU A 411 -16.97 -8.36 15.19
N GLU A 412 -18.11 -7.83 15.62
CA GLU A 412 -19.36 -7.83 14.86
C GLU A 412 -19.75 -6.36 14.61
N TYR A 413 -20.05 -6.04 13.35
CA TYR A 413 -20.42 -4.68 12.96
C TYR A 413 -21.58 -4.69 11.98
N GLU A 414 -22.49 -3.73 12.15
CA GLU A 414 -23.61 -3.51 11.23
C GLU A 414 -24.02 -2.04 11.25
N PHE A 415 -23.99 -1.39 10.08
CA PHE A 415 -24.46 -0.03 9.90
C PHE A 415 -24.69 0.31 8.42
N LYS A 416 -25.54 1.30 8.16
CA LYS A 416 -25.65 1.93 6.83
C LYS A 416 -24.71 3.14 6.76
N SER A 417 -24.00 3.31 5.65
CA SER A 417 -23.19 4.50 5.38
C SER A 417 -23.63 5.21 4.10
N ILE A 418 -23.29 6.49 4.00
CA ILE A 418 -23.28 7.25 2.75
C ILE A 418 -21.85 7.69 2.47
N ARG A 419 -21.33 7.30 1.32
CA ARG A 419 -20.01 7.70 0.87
C ARG A 419 -20.06 9.04 0.14
N VAL A 420 -19.20 9.97 0.54
CA VAL A 420 -19.07 11.30 -0.07
C VAL A 420 -17.62 11.53 -0.49
N ASN A 421 -17.34 11.42 -1.79
CA ASN A 421 -15.99 11.60 -2.32
C ASN A 421 -15.54 13.07 -2.40
N ASN A 422 -16.49 14.01 -2.51
CA ASN A 422 -16.21 15.42 -2.64
C ASN A 422 -17.01 16.22 -1.60
N PRO A 423 -16.35 16.82 -0.59
CA PRO A 423 -17.03 17.54 0.49
C PRO A 423 -17.75 18.79 -0.02
N LEU A 424 -17.41 19.29 -1.23
CA LEU A 424 -18.04 20.47 -1.83
C LEU A 424 -19.52 20.26 -2.20
N TYR A 425 -19.99 19.00 -2.22
CA TYR A 425 -21.41 18.69 -2.36
C TYR A 425 -22.19 18.82 -1.05
N LEU A 426 -21.53 18.97 0.10
CA LEU A 426 -22.21 19.16 1.37
C LEU A 426 -22.62 20.63 1.55
N LEU A 427 -23.83 20.83 2.07
CA LEU A 427 -24.22 22.10 2.67
C LEU A 427 -24.32 21.91 4.18
N ILE A 428 -23.57 22.71 4.94
CA ILE A 428 -23.63 22.73 6.40
C ILE A 428 -24.41 23.98 6.82
N ASN A 429 -25.54 23.78 7.50
CA ASN A 429 -26.46 24.84 7.89
C ASN A 429 -26.86 25.75 6.71
N GLY A 430 -27.12 25.15 5.54
CA GLY A 430 -27.48 25.84 4.30
C GLY A 430 -26.31 26.52 3.57
N LYS A 431 -25.08 26.41 4.06
CA LYS A 431 -23.89 27.00 3.43
C LYS A 431 -23.00 25.95 2.80
N ARG A 432 -22.55 26.20 1.58
CA ARG A 432 -21.67 25.28 0.84
C ARG A 432 -20.29 25.19 1.48
N VAL A 433 -19.75 23.99 1.55
CA VAL A 433 -18.35 23.78 1.97
C VAL A 433 -17.44 24.52 1.00
N ASN A 434 -16.55 25.35 1.54
CA ASN A 434 -15.66 26.17 0.73
C ASN A 434 -14.56 25.30 0.09
N PHE A 435 -14.16 25.64 -1.15
CA PHE A 435 -13.06 25.02 -1.86
C PHE A 435 -11.76 24.96 -1.05
N CYS A 436 -11.50 25.95 -0.17
CA CYS A 436 -10.32 25.94 0.70
C CYS A 436 -10.30 24.79 1.73
N GLN A 437 -11.42 24.10 1.92
CA GLN A 437 -11.53 22.92 2.77
C GLN A 437 -11.39 21.60 1.99
N PHE A 438 -11.21 21.66 0.67
CA PHE A 438 -10.91 20.47 -0.12
C PHE A 438 -9.42 20.11 0.02
N ALA A 439 -9.13 18.86 0.36
CA ALA A 439 -7.76 18.35 0.43
C ALA A 439 -7.74 16.89 -0.03
N CYS A 440 -7.04 16.59 -1.13
CA CYS A 440 -6.97 15.23 -1.65
C CYS A 440 -6.45 14.25 -0.59
N THR A 441 -7.12 13.10 -0.45
CA THR A 441 -6.61 11.96 0.32
C THR A 441 -5.27 11.53 -0.24
N ARG A 442 -4.24 11.52 0.61
CA ARG A 442 -2.89 11.07 0.24
C ARG A 442 -2.61 9.74 0.93
N VAL A 443 -2.16 8.78 0.15
CA VAL A 443 -1.67 7.48 0.63
C VAL A 443 -0.36 7.23 -0.08
N LYS A 444 0.62 6.70 0.65
CA LYS A 444 1.85 6.17 0.08
C LYS A 444 1.78 4.65 0.14
N SER A 445 2.08 3.97 -0.97
CA SER A 445 2.29 2.52 -0.93
C SER A 445 3.50 2.20 -0.08
N THR A 446 3.43 1.16 0.74
CA THR A 446 4.62 0.59 1.37
C THR A 446 5.30 -0.36 0.40
N TYR A 447 6.61 -0.50 0.53
CA TYR A 447 7.38 -1.57 -0.10
C TYR A 447 8.52 -1.89 0.85
N GLU A 448 8.60 -3.14 1.27
CA GLU A 448 9.70 -3.63 2.09
C GLU A 448 10.56 -4.58 1.25
N ILE A 449 11.87 -4.44 1.41
CA ILE A 449 12.83 -5.33 0.75
C ILE A 449 12.94 -6.56 1.65
N HIS A 450 12.22 -7.60 1.27
CA HIS A 450 12.18 -8.88 1.96
C HIS A 450 13.31 -9.83 1.52
#